data_AF-A0A1G7IHU5-F1
#
_entry.id   AF-A0A1G7IHU5-F1
#
_cell.length_a   1.000
_cell.length_b   1.000
_cell.length_c   1.000
_cell.angle_alpha   90.00
_cell.angle_beta   90.00
_cell.angle_gamma   90.00
#
_symmetry.space_group_name_H-M   'P 1'
#
loop_
_entity.id
_entity.type
_entity.pdbx_description
1 polymer ?
#
loop_
_entity_poly.entity_id
_entity_poly.type
_entity_poly.pdbx_seq_one_letter_code
_entity_poly.pdbx_strand_id
1 'polypeptide(L)'
;AAAKAFEARHAEWAARLPDNPGELWGALEAMSAEDRMALLAHCVSRSVHAVVESWNRPPGRLRHADALARAVGLDIAAAGWEPTEDTYLNRVLKARILEAVREAKGERPAARIEHLRKTDMAKAAARLLEGTGWLPEPLRMPDPQPQEAMEPAPEGEAAVAVANDCDPPREEFLPEAAE
;
A
#
# COMPACT_ATOMS: atom_id res chain seq x y z
N ALA A 1 3.57 -1.31 -14.93
CA ALA A 1 4.03 0.04 -15.37
C ALA A 1 4.32 0.96 -14.19
N ALA A 2 3.40 1.08 -13.22
CA ALA A 2 3.53 1.99 -12.07
C ALA A 2 4.84 1.84 -11.28
N ALA A 3 5.25 0.63 -10.90
CA ALA A 3 6.52 0.42 -10.18
C ALA A 3 7.74 0.92 -10.97
N LYS A 4 7.79 0.70 -12.29
CA LYS A 4 8.89 1.21 -13.14
C LYS A 4 8.89 2.75 -13.21
N ALA A 5 7.71 3.36 -13.29
CA ALA A 5 7.58 4.81 -13.29
C ALA A 5 8.01 5.42 -11.94
N PHE A 6 7.74 4.72 -10.84
CA PHE A 6 8.19 5.09 -9.50
C PHE A 6 9.73 5.05 -9.39
N GLU A 7 10.35 3.95 -9.81
CA GLU A 7 11.82 3.81 -9.82
C GLU A 7 12.49 4.86 -10.72
N ALA A 8 11.93 5.13 -11.90
CA ALA A 8 12.45 6.17 -12.79
C ALA A 8 12.43 7.55 -12.12
N ARG A 9 11.33 7.91 -11.46
CA ARG A 9 11.21 9.16 -10.71
C ARG A 9 12.19 9.22 -9.54
N HIS A 10 12.41 8.10 -8.85
CA HIS A 10 13.38 8.04 -7.77
C HIS A 10 14.81 8.28 -8.28
N ALA A 11 15.19 7.66 -9.40
CA ALA A 11 16.49 7.85 -10.04
C ALA A 11 16.68 9.30 -10.53
N GLU A 12 15.63 9.92 -11.09
CA GLU A 12 15.66 11.33 -11.47
C GLU A 12 15.95 12.24 -10.27
N TRP A 13 15.26 12.03 -9.14
CA TRP A 13 15.52 12.80 -7.93
C TRP A 13 16.92 12.55 -7.37
N ALA A 14 17.39 11.29 -7.37
CA ALA A 14 18.73 10.96 -6.93
C ALA A 14 19.81 11.66 -7.77
N ALA A 15 19.61 11.78 -9.08
CA ALA A 15 20.55 12.47 -9.97
C ALA A 15 20.53 14.00 -9.83
N ARG A 16 19.43 14.58 -9.31
CA ARG A 16 19.28 16.03 -9.10
C ARG A 16 19.82 16.51 -7.74
N LEU A 17 19.98 15.61 -6.78
CA LEU A 17 20.42 15.93 -5.42
C LEU A 17 21.95 15.77 -5.31
N PRO A 18 22.62 16.59 -4.48
CA PRO A 18 24.05 16.48 -4.27
C PRO A 18 24.40 15.19 -3.50
N ASP A 19 25.53 14.57 -3.86
CA ASP A 19 26.07 13.39 -3.15
C ASP A 19 26.58 13.75 -1.74
N ASN A 20 27.03 14.99 -1.55
CA ASN A 20 27.53 15.49 -0.26
C ASN A 20 26.35 15.97 0.61
N PRO A 21 26.09 15.34 1.79
CA PRO A 21 25.01 15.75 2.67
C PRO A 21 25.12 17.20 3.16
N GLY A 22 26.33 17.77 3.23
CA GLY A 22 26.56 19.15 3.64
C GLY A 22 26.00 20.20 2.65
N GLU A 23 25.75 19.81 1.40
CA GLU A 23 25.26 20.71 0.34
C GLU A 23 23.74 20.63 0.15
N LEU A 24 23.07 19.68 0.82
CA LEU A 24 21.66 19.39 0.62
C LEU A 24 20.75 20.59 0.89
N TRP A 25 20.96 21.29 2.01
CA TRP A 25 20.11 22.43 2.38
C TRP A 25 20.21 23.56 1.37
N GLY A 26 21.43 23.89 0.93
CA GLY A 26 21.63 24.90 -0.11
C GLY A 26 20.97 24.52 -1.44
N ALA A 27 21.04 23.24 -1.82
CA ALA A 27 20.35 22.74 -3.01
C ALA A 27 18.81 22.86 -2.89
N LEU A 28 18.24 22.53 -1.73
CA LEU A 28 16.80 22.64 -1.48
C LEU A 28 16.32 24.09 -1.45
N GLU A 29 17.10 25.02 -0.87
CA GLU A 29 16.78 26.45 -0.88
C GLU A 29 16.78 27.03 -2.29
N ALA A 30 17.72 26.60 -3.14
CA ALA A 30 17.83 27.01 -4.53
C ALA A 30 16.73 26.43 -5.45
N MET A 31 16.03 25.37 -5.03
CA MET A 31 14.93 24.79 -5.81
C MET A 31 13.71 25.73 -5.88
N SER A 32 12.87 25.53 -6.90
CA SER A 32 11.55 26.17 -6.94
C SER A 32 10.64 25.60 -5.84
N ALA A 33 9.59 26.34 -5.48
CA ALA A 33 8.59 25.84 -4.52
C ALA A 33 7.88 24.57 -5.05
N GLU A 34 7.64 24.50 -6.36
CA GLU A 34 7.05 23.36 -7.03
C GLU A 34 7.96 22.13 -6.96
N ASP A 35 9.25 22.27 -7.27
CA ASP A 35 10.23 21.18 -7.18
C ASP A 35 10.38 20.65 -5.75
N ARG A 36 10.46 21.55 -4.77
CA ARG A 36 10.49 21.17 -3.35
C ARG A 36 9.26 20.38 -2.95
N MET A 37 8.08 20.82 -3.38
CA MET A 37 6.82 20.13 -3.08
C MET A 37 6.76 18.76 -3.77
N ALA A 38 7.23 18.66 -5.02
CA ALA A 38 7.29 17.40 -5.75
C ALA A 38 8.27 16.40 -5.11
N LEU A 39 9.43 16.86 -4.63
CA LEU A 39 10.37 16.04 -3.86
C LEU A 39 9.77 15.59 -2.54
N LEU A 40 9.13 16.50 -1.80
CA LEU A 40 8.44 16.15 -0.55
C LEU A 40 7.35 15.10 -0.80
N ALA A 41 6.53 15.29 -1.83
CA ALA A 41 5.51 14.32 -2.22
C ALA A 41 6.12 12.95 -2.58
N HIS A 42 7.26 12.92 -3.27
CA HIS A 42 7.99 11.67 -3.55
C HIS A 42 8.44 10.99 -2.26
N CYS A 43 9.04 11.73 -1.32
CA CYS A 43 9.46 11.19 -0.02
C CYS A 43 8.29 10.66 0.80
N VAL A 44 7.18 11.42 0.90
CA VAL A 44 5.98 11.02 1.64
C VAL A 44 5.30 9.81 1.00
N SER A 45 5.30 9.70 -0.32
CA SER A 45 4.71 8.52 -0.99
C SER A 45 5.38 7.21 -0.56
N ARG A 46 6.67 7.25 -0.18
CA ARG A 46 7.42 6.08 0.32
C ARG A 46 7.05 5.68 1.74
N SER A 47 6.46 6.56 2.52
CA SER A 47 6.00 6.24 3.88
C SER A 47 4.59 5.63 3.90
N VAL A 48 3.89 5.58 2.76
CA VAL A 48 2.56 4.95 2.68
C VAL A 48 2.68 3.45 2.83
N HIS A 49 2.19 2.91 3.95
CA HIS A 49 2.20 1.49 4.24
C HIS A 49 0.79 0.89 4.15
N ALA A 50 0.46 0.27 3.01
CA ALA A 50 -0.83 -0.38 2.76
C ALA A 50 -0.79 -1.92 2.81
N VAL A 51 0.26 -2.53 3.35
CA VAL A 51 0.38 -4.00 3.39
C VAL A 51 -0.62 -4.61 4.39
N VAL A 52 -1.34 -5.62 3.92
CA VAL A 52 -2.26 -6.45 4.69
C VAL A 52 -1.61 -7.82 4.90
N GLU A 53 -1.35 -8.16 6.16
CA GLU A 53 -0.82 -9.47 6.54
C GLU A 53 -1.92 -10.31 7.18
N SER A 54 -1.84 -11.63 7.08
CA SER A 54 -2.88 -12.52 7.61
C SER A 54 -2.98 -12.49 9.15
N TRP A 55 -1.90 -12.14 9.85
CA TRP A 55 -1.87 -12.02 11.31
C TRP A 55 -1.91 -10.56 11.81
N ASN A 56 -1.85 -9.57 10.91
CA ASN A 56 -1.69 -8.16 11.27
C ASN A 56 -2.45 -7.26 10.30
N ARG A 57 -3.73 -7.02 10.63
CA ARG A 57 -4.64 -6.13 9.92
C ARG A 57 -5.07 -4.96 10.83
N PRO A 58 -4.16 -4.06 11.23
CA PRO A 58 -4.50 -2.94 12.10
C PRO A 58 -5.37 -1.94 11.31
N PRO A 59 -6.61 -1.68 11.74
CA PRO A 59 -7.57 -0.90 10.95
C PRO A 59 -7.14 0.54 10.72
N GLY A 60 -6.43 1.17 11.67
CA GLY A 60 -6.00 2.57 11.55
C GLY A 60 -5.08 2.83 10.36
N ARG A 61 -4.12 1.94 10.09
CA ARG A 61 -3.16 2.09 8.99
C ARG A 61 -3.82 2.00 7.62
N LEU A 62 -4.74 1.05 7.45
CA LEU A 62 -5.45 0.86 6.19
C LEU A 62 -6.37 2.06 5.88
N ARG A 63 -7.01 2.64 6.89
CA ARG A 63 -7.84 3.85 6.72
C ARG A 63 -7.08 5.02 6.09
N HIS A 64 -5.80 5.23 6.44
CA HIS A 64 -4.98 6.28 5.84
C HIS A 64 -4.63 5.98 4.37
N ALA A 65 -4.26 4.74 4.05
CA ALA A 65 -4.03 4.32 2.68
C ALA A 65 -5.30 4.46 1.81
N ASP A 66 -6.45 4.09 2.37
CA ASP A 66 -7.75 4.20 1.71
C ASP A 66 -8.13 5.66 1.44
N ALA A 67 -7.87 6.57 2.39
CA ALA A 67 -8.10 8.00 2.20
C ALA A 67 -7.24 8.56 1.08
N LEU A 68 -5.97 8.18 1.00
CA LEU A 68 -5.07 8.56 -0.09
C LEU A 68 -5.53 7.98 -1.42
N ALA A 69 -5.89 6.70 -1.47
CA ALA A 69 -6.41 6.04 -2.67
C ALA A 69 -7.66 6.75 -3.21
N ARG A 70 -8.58 7.17 -2.33
CA ARG A 70 -9.74 7.99 -2.71
C ARG A 70 -9.33 9.37 -3.22
N ALA A 71 -8.45 10.08 -2.51
CA ALA A 71 -8.04 11.43 -2.89
C ALA A 71 -7.38 11.49 -4.27
N VAL A 72 -6.62 10.46 -4.65
CA VAL A 72 -5.94 10.39 -5.96
C VAL A 72 -6.75 9.64 -7.03
N GLY A 73 -7.96 9.16 -6.69
CA GLY A 73 -8.79 8.39 -7.61
C GLY A 73 -8.11 7.10 -8.08
N LEU A 74 -7.43 6.39 -7.18
CA LEU A 74 -6.66 5.19 -7.51
C LEU A 74 -7.59 4.05 -7.95
N ASP A 75 -7.47 3.66 -9.22
CA ASP A 75 -8.09 2.46 -9.76
C ASP A 75 -7.00 1.48 -10.20
N ILE A 76 -6.84 0.40 -9.42
CA ILE A 76 -5.82 -0.62 -9.65
C ILE A 76 -6.10 -1.45 -10.90
N ALA A 77 -7.38 -1.68 -11.23
CA ALA A 77 -7.76 -2.41 -12.44
C ALA A 77 -7.47 -1.55 -13.68
N ALA A 78 -7.86 -0.26 -13.66
CA ALA A 78 -7.55 0.68 -14.74
C ALA A 78 -6.03 0.94 -14.88
N ALA A 79 -5.26 0.82 -13.79
CA ALA A 79 -3.80 0.85 -13.83
C ALA A 79 -3.15 -0.38 -14.49
N GLY A 80 -3.96 -1.33 -14.97
CA GLY A 80 -3.53 -2.50 -15.73
C GLY A 80 -3.05 -3.65 -14.84
N TRP A 81 -3.48 -3.72 -13.59
CA TRP A 81 -3.24 -4.89 -12.76
C TRP A 81 -4.17 -6.03 -13.18
N GLU A 82 -3.62 -7.23 -13.35
CA GLU A 82 -4.39 -8.42 -13.69
C GLU A 82 -3.95 -9.63 -12.84
N PRO A 83 -4.90 -10.51 -12.46
CA PRO A 83 -4.62 -11.71 -11.70
C PRO A 83 -4.01 -12.80 -12.61
N THR A 84 -2.72 -12.66 -12.93
CA THR A 84 -2.00 -13.64 -13.76
C THR A 84 -1.38 -14.76 -12.92
N GLU A 85 -0.90 -15.81 -13.61
CA GLU A 85 -0.13 -16.91 -13.02
C GLU A 85 1.07 -16.39 -12.20
N ASP A 86 1.85 -15.50 -12.82
CA ASP A 86 3.10 -14.96 -12.28
C ASP A 86 2.91 -13.84 -11.26
N THR A 87 1.69 -13.31 -11.11
CA THR A 87 1.40 -12.17 -10.21
C THR A 87 0.65 -12.62 -8.96
N TYR A 88 -0.46 -13.35 -9.12
CA TYR A 88 -1.35 -13.68 -7.99
C TYR A 88 -1.67 -15.17 -7.90
N LEU A 89 -2.06 -15.81 -9.02
CA LEU A 89 -2.76 -17.09 -8.96
C LEU A 89 -1.88 -18.23 -8.46
N ASN A 90 -0.57 -18.25 -8.77
CA ASN A 90 0.34 -19.26 -8.23
C ASN A 90 0.71 -19.03 -6.75
N ARG A 91 0.50 -17.83 -6.20
CA ARG A 91 0.86 -17.47 -4.81
C ARG A 91 -0.22 -17.78 -3.79
N VAL A 92 -1.46 -17.99 -4.23
CA VAL A 92 -2.59 -18.26 -3.33
C VAL A 92 -2.95 -19.74 -3.27
N LEU A 93 -3.86 -20.14 -2.40
CA LEU A 93 -4.36 -21.52 -2.34
C LEU A 93 -5.29 -21.84 -3.51
N LYS A 94 -5.50 -23.13 -3.84
CA LYS A 94 -6.44 -23.56 -4.89
C LYS A 94 -7.86 -23.06 -4.64
N ALA A 95 -8.33 -23.17 -3.40
CA ALA A 95 -9.65 -22.69 -3.00
C ALA A 95 -9.84 -21.19 -3.32
N ARG A 96 -8.80 -20.37 -3.09
CA ARG A 96 -8.86 -18.93 -3.40
C ARG A 96 -8.90 -18.64 -4.90
N ILE A 97 -8.26 -19.47 -5.74
CA ILE A 97 -8.44 -19.36 -7.20
C ILE A 97 -9.90 -19.62 -7.59
N LEU A 98 -10.49 -20.69 -7.06
CA LEU A 98 -11.86 -21.07 -7.39
C LEU A 98 -12.86 -20.00 -6.96
N GLU A 99 -12.67 -19.44 -5.77
CA GLU A 99 -13.44 -18.31 -5.27
C GLU A 99 -13.32 -17.08 -6.18
N ALA A 100 -12.10 -16.71 -6.60
CA ALA A 100 -11.89 -15.60 -7.53
C ALA A 100 -12.64 -15.81 -8.86
N VAL A 101 -12.55 -17.01 -9.44
CA VAL A 101 -13.27 -17.34 -10.68
C VAL A 101 -14.78 -17.35 -10.47
N ARG A 102 -15.26 -17.81 -9.32
CA ARG A 102 -16.67 -17.81 -8.95
C ARG A 102 -17.22 -16.40 -8.81
N GLU A 103 -16.48 -15.51 -8.16
CA GLU A 103 -16.85 -14.09 -8.02
C GLU A 103 -16.91 -13.39 -9.39
N ALA A 104 -15.94 -13.66 -10.29
CA ALA A 104 -15.85 -12.96 -11.57
C ALA A 104 -16.75 -13.53 -12.68
N LYS A 105 -16.95 -14.85 -12.73
CA LYS A 105 -17.62 -15.55 -13.84
C LYS A 105 -18.67 -16.58 -13.41
N GLY A 106 -18.88 -16.77 -12.10
CA GLY A 106 -19.88 -17.69 -11.53
C GLY A 106 -19.39 -19.12 -11.32
N GLU A 107 -20.30 -19.99 -10.84
CA GLU A 107 -19.97 -21.35 -10.41
C GLU A 107 -19.52 -22.28 -11.54
N ARG A 108 -20.18 -22.21 -12.71
CA ARG A 108 -19.95 -23.17 -13.80
C ARG A 108 -18.51 -23.12 -14.34
N PRO A 109 -17.89 -21.94 -14.55
CA PRO A 109 -16.46 -21.87 -14.87
C PRO A 109 -15.54 -22.40 -13.75
N ALA A 110 -15.86 -22.14 -12.47
CA ALA A 110 -15.04 -22.60 -11.35
C ALA A 110 -15.03 -24.14 -11.26
N ALA A 111 -16.19 -24.80 -11.36
CA ALA A 111 -16.29 -26.26 -11.35
C ALA A 111 -15.49 -26.93 -12.48
N ARG A 112 -15.35 -26.27 -13.65
CA ARG A 112 -14.57 -26.79 -14.78
C ARG A 112 -13.07 -26.86 -14.53
N ILE A 113 -12.54 -26.05 -13.60
CA ILE A 113 -11.10 -26.00 -13.31
C ILE A 113 -10.74 -26.64 -11.96
N GLU A 114 -11.72 -27.04 -11.15
CA GLU A 114 -11.54 -27.56 -9.79
C GLU A 114 -10.62 -28.79 -9.72
N HIS A 115 -10.76 -29.72 -10.66
CA HIS A 115 -10.02 -30.98 -10.69
C HIS A 115 -8.57 -30.81 -11.18
N LEU A 116 -8.18 -29.62 -11.64
CA LEU A 116 -6.85 -29.39 -12.21
C LEU A 116 -5.76 -29.33 -11.13
N ARG A 117 -4.53 -29.63 -11.54
CA ARG A 117 -3.34 -29.37 -10.74
C ARG A 117 -3.12 -27.87 -10.60
N LYS A 118 -2.39 -27.44 -9.56
CA LYS A 118 -2.32 -26.02 -9.15
C LYS A 118 -1.87 -25.08 -10.28
N THR A 119 -0.82 -25.46 -11.00
CA THR A 119 -0.26 -24.68 -12.11
C THR A 119 -1.25 -24.58 -13.27
N ASP A 120 -1.88 -25.70 -13.65
CA ASP A 120 -2.86 -25.75 -14.74
C ASP A 120 -4.14 -24.99 -14.37
N MET A 121 -4.56 -25.07 -13.11
CA MET A 121 -5.67 -24.31 -12.53
C MET A 121 -5.38 -22.81 -12.58
N ALA A 122 -4.17 -22.38 -12.21
CA ALA A 122 -3.77 -20.97 -12.29
C ALA A 122 -3.80 -20.45 -13.73
N LYS A 123 -3.28 -21.22 -14.69
CA LYS A 123 -3.32 -20.89 -16.11
C LYS A 123 -4.74 -20.78 -16.66
N ALA A 124 -5.59 -21.74 -16.32
CA ALA A 124 -6.99 -21.72 -16.74
C ALA A 124 -7.75 -20.53 -16.10
N ALA A 125 -7.50 -20.27 -14.81
CA ALA A 125 -8.10 -19.15 -14.11
C ALA A 125 -7.64 -17.79 -14.66
N ALA A 126 -6.36 -17.63 -15.02
CA ALA A 126 -5.85 -16.41 -15.63
C ALA A 126 -6.65 -16.05 -16.90
N ARG A 127 -6.88 -17.03 -17.77
CA ARG A 127 -7.70 -16.86 -18.99
C ARG A 127 -9.17 -16.55 -18.70
N LEU A 128 -9.71 -17.08 -17.61
CA LEU A 128 -11.10 -16.81 -17.22
C LEU A 128 -11.27 -15.41 -16.62
N LEU A 129 -10.24 -14.90 -15.93
CA LEU A 129 -10.23 -13.61 -15.26
C LEU A 129 -9.74 -12.46 -16.16
N GLU A 130 -9.07 -12.77 -17.27
CA GLU A 130 -8.62 -11.81 -18.27
C GLU A 130 -9.78 -10.88 -18.72
N GLY A 131 -9.53 -9.57 -18.71
CA GLY A 131 -10.50 -8.55 -19.09
C GLY A 131 -11.72 -8.41 -18.17
N THR A 132 -11.79 -9.10 -17.04
CA THR A 132 -12.91 -8.96 -16.09
C THR A 132 -12.79 -7.76 -15.16
N GLY A 133 -11.59 -7.19 -15.03
CA GLY A 133 -11.29 -6.19 -14.00
C GLY A 133 -11.36 -6.73 -12.57
N TRP A 134 -11.41 -8.06 -12.39
CA TRP A 134 -11.48 -8.64 -11.06
C TRP A 134 -10.20 -8.36 -10.27
N LEU A 135 -10.37 -7.88 -9.04
CA LEU A 135 -9.30 -7.62 -8.08
C LEU A 135 -9.51 -8.46 -6.81
N PRO A 136 -8.44 -8.95 -6.16
CA PRO A 136 -8.49 -9.48 -4.80
C PRO A 136 -9.02 -8.44 -3.82
N GLU A 137 -9.69 -8.89 -2.73
CA GLU A 137 -10.24 -8.00 -1.69
C GLU A 137 -9.26 -6.91 -1.21
N PRO A 138 -7.96 -7.19 -0.92
CA PRO A 138 -7.05 -6.14 -0.46
C PRO A 138 -6.69 -5.08 -1.52
N LEU A 139 -6.96 -5.34 -2.80
CA LEU A 139 -6.70 -4.41 -3.90
C LEU A 139 -7.96 -3.68 -4.35
N ARG A 140 -9.13 -4.03 -3.81
CA ARG A 140 -10.37 -3.31 -4.10
C ARG A 140 -10.37 -1.99 -3.33
N MET A 141 -10.82 -0.93 -4.00
CA MET A 141 -11.16 0.30 -3.32
C MET A 141 -12.27 0.01 -2.29
N PRO A 142 -12.11 0.43 -1.02
CA PRO A 142 -13.18 0.29 -0.06
C PRO A 142 -14.35 1.19 -0.48
N ASP A 143 -15.56 0.66 -0.33
CA ASP A 143 -16.77 1.45 -0.52
C ASP A 143 -16.70 2.72 0.33
N PRO A 144 -17.14 3.89 -0.17
CA PRO A 144 -17.13 5.12 0.58
C PRO A 144 -18.04 4.96 1.81
N GLN A 145 -17.45 4.61 2.94
CA GLN A 145 -18.08 4.82 4.23
C GLN A 145 -18.18 6.33 4.43
N PRO A 146 -19.32 6.86 4.89
CA PRO A 146 -19.46 8.28 5.18
C PRO A 146 -18.30 8.70 6.09
N GLN A 147 -17.42 9.54 5.58
CA GLN A 147 -16.34 10.09 6.36
C GLN A 147 -17.01 11.05 7.34
N GLU A 148 -17.14 10.65 8.61
CA GLU A 148 -17.42 11.61 9.69
C GLU A 148 -16.37 12.71 9.55
N ALA A 149 -16.82 13.91 9.20
CA ALA A 149 -15.98 15.04 8.92
C ALA A 149 -15.09 15.26 10.14
N MET A 150 -13.77 15.17 9.93
CA MET A 150 -12.83 15.73 10.88
C MET A 150 -13.13 17.23 10.90
N GLU A 151 -13.76 17.71 11.97
CA GLU A 151 -13.96 19.14 12.16
C GLU A 151 -12.60 19.84 12.10
N PRO A 152 -12.48 20.96 11.38
CA PRO A 152 -11.22 21.66 11.29
C PRO A 152 -10.79 22.09 12.70
N ALA A 153 -9.56 21.71 13.07
CA ALA A 153 -8.94 22.18 14.31
C ALA A 153 -8.93 23.72 14.31
N PRO A 154 -9.30 24.38 15.43
CA PRO A 154 -9.26 25.83 15.50
C PRO A 154 -7.84 26.33 15.26
N GLU A 155 -7.69 27.27 14.33
CA GLU A 155 -6.45 28.00 14.08
C GLU A 155 -6.04 28.72 15.38
N GLY A 156 -4.97 28.24 16.01
CA GLY A 156 -4.38 28.81 17.21
C GLY A 156 -2.90 28.47 17.27
N GLU A 157 -2.07 29.43 16.84
CA GLU A 157 -0.62 29.60 17.04
C GLU A 157 0.20 28.36 17.44
N ALA A 158 0.94 27.81 16.48
CA ALA A 158 1.94 26.78 16.72
C ALA A 158 3.18 27.37 17.43
N ALA A 159 3.24 27.21 18.76
CA ALA A 159 4.52 27.12 19.46
C ALA A 159 5.04 25.68 19.32
N VAL A 160 6.22 25.53 18.72
CA VAL A 160 6.90 24.24 18.54
C VAL A 160 7.37 23.73 19.91
N ALA A 161 6.83 22.59 20.35
CA ALA A 161 7.42 21.76 21.40
C ALA A 161 7.72 20.38 20.80
N VAL A 162 9.00 20.13 20.53
CA VAL A 162 9.49 18.78 20.22
C VAL A 162 9.55 18.01 21.54
N ALA A 163 8.58 17.12 21.77
CA ALA A 163 8.66 16.11 22.81
C ALA A 163 9.09 14.79 22.18
N ASN A 164 10.35 14.45 22.41
CA ASN A 164 10.93 13.16 22.09
C ASN A 164 10.61 12.23 23.26
N ASP A 165 9.62 11.35 23.11
CA ASP A 165 9.33 10.29 24.09
C ASP A 165 9.38 8.92 23.39
N CYS A 166 10.61 8.46 23.16
CA CYS A 166 10.91 7.03 23.09
C CYS A 166 11.12 6.56 24.53
N ASP A 167 10.06 6.10 25.20
CA ASP A 167 10.20 5.37 26.46
C ASP A 167 10.41 3.87 26.13
N PRO A 168 11.56 3.26 26.46
CA PRO A 168 11.73 1.81 26.34
C PRO A 168 10.96 1.09 27.47
N PRO A 169 10.49 -0.15 27.24
CA PRO A 169 9.70 -0.86 28.25
C PRO A 169 10.55 -1.19 29.49
N ARG A 170 10.03 -0.86 30.67
CA ARG A 170 10.62 -1.15 31.97
C ARG A 170 10.73 -2.66 32.20
N GLU A 171 11.94 -3.15 32.43
CA GLU A 171 12.18 -4.49 32.99
C GLU A 171 11.70 -4.54 34.44
N GLU A 172 10.77 -5.45 34.74
CA GLU A 172 10.30 -5.77 36.08
C GLU A 172 11.41 -6.49 36.86
N PHE A 173 12.12 -5.77 37.73
CA PHE A 173 12.95 -6.38 38.78
C PHE A 173 12.05 -6.92 39.90
N LEU A 174 11.94 -8.24 40.00
CA LEU A 174 11.39 -8.94 41.16
C LEU A 174 12.35 -8.77 42.37
N PRO A 175 11.85 -8.43 43.58
CA PRO A 175 12.71 -8.32 44.75
C PRO A 175 13.08 -9.70 45.30
N GLU A 176 14.37 -9.85 45.59
CA GLU A 176 14.99 -10.98 46.27
C GLU A 176 14.45 -11.10 47.71
N ALA A 177 13.82 -12.24 48.01
CA ALA A 177 13.37 -12.57 49.35
C ALA A 177 14.49 -13.30 50.10
N ALA A 178 14.94 -12.66 51.18
CA ALA A 178 15.50 -13.17 52.43
C ALA A 178 16.06 -14.61 52.48
N GLU A 179 17.36 -14.73 52.80
CA GLU A 179 17.88 -15.20 54.10
C GLU A 179 19.35 -14.82 54.30
#